data_AF-A0A1M6J1Q6-F1
#
_entry.id   AF-A0A1M6J1Q6-F1
#
_cell.length_a   1.000
_cell.length_b   1.000
_cell.length_c   1.000
_cell.angle_alpha   90.00
_cell.angle_beta   90.00
_cell.angle_gamma   90.00
#
_symmetry.space_group_name_H-M   'P 1'
#
loop_
_entity.id
_entity.type
_entity.pdbx_description
1 polymer ?
#
loop_
_entity_poly.entity_id
_entity_poly.type
_entity_poly.pdbx_seq_one_letter_code
_entity_poly.pdbx_strand_id
1 'polypeptide(L)'
;MEKTKVTLELNENEQKLLYLAGKLFKDADINQRLYEEKLINEKCNQAGKEINIYNPINNDEITFDSNTNANKIFMGDLNSLAKSNVVLAELDDEDSGTMYELGIVTGINLIYDLLKEGYTMDQIMKAIPKKDIYAHMSDIRQDRLGSKDAPWGINQFVVGGIEFNEHGKILKHVEEAIDEIVKNI
;
A
#
# COMPACT_ATOMS: atom_id res chain seq x y z
N MET A 1 -13.43 6.84 15.89
CA MET A 1 -12.76 7.08 14.60
C MET A 1 -13.80 7.52 13.60
N GLU A 2 -13.54 8.61 12.89
CA GLU A 2 -14.34 9.03 11.75
C GLU A 2 -14.21 7.96 10.66
N LYS A 3 -15.31 7.55 10.02
CA LYS A 3 -15.27 6.53 8.97
C LYS A 3 -14.51 7.11 7.79
N THR A 4 -13.30 6.61 7.50
CA THR A 4 -12.58 6.97 6.29
C THR A 4 -13.39 6.49 5.09
N LYS A 5 -14.07 7.43 4.42
CA LYS A 5 -14.87 7.11 3.24
C LYS A 5 -13.92 7.00 2.06
N VAL A 6 -13.66 5.77 1.60
CA VAL A 6 -12.96 5.56 0.32
C VAL A 6 -13.80 6.20 -0.77
N THR A 7 -13.23 7.18 -1.46
CA THR A 7 -13.88 7.87 -2.57
C THR A 7 -13.06 7.54 -3.82
N LEU A 8 -13.66 6.84 -4.77
CA LEU A 8 -13.05 6.54 -6.06
C LEU A 8 -13.48 7.61 -7.04
N GLU A 9 -12.54 8.40 -7.53
CA GLU A 9 -12.73 9.24 -8.70
C GLU A 9 -12.56 8.37 -9.95
N LEU A 10 -13.47 8.49 -10.91
CA LEU A 10 -13.33 7.83 -12.19
C LEU A 10 -12.09 8.39 -12.90
N ASN A 11 -11.21 7.50 -13.36
CA ASN A 11 -10.09 7.93 -14.18
C ASN A 11 -10.61 8.19 -15.60
N GLU A 12 -10.89 9.46 -15.91
CA GLU A 12 -11.26 9.91 -17.25
C GLU A 12 -10.01 10.15 -18.14
N ASN A 13 -8.81 10.04 -17.57
CA ASN A 13 -7.57 10.31 -18.28
C ASN A 13 -7.13 9.06 -19.06
N GLU A 14 -7.05 9.17 -20.38
CA GLU A 14 -6.63 8.06 -21.26
C GLU A 14 -5.13 7.73 -21.13
N GLN A 15 -4.35 8.64 -20.53
CA GLN A 15 -2.91 8.47 -20.40
C GLN A 15 -2.57 7.44 -19.33
N LYS A 16 -1.77 6.42 -19.72
CA LYS A 16 -1.37 5.36 -18.80
C LYS A 16 -0.48 5.89 -17.69
N LEU A 17 -0.73 5.41 -16.47
CA LEU A 17 0.06 5.66 -15.28
C LEU A 17 0.87 4.41 -14.92
N LEU A 18 2.18 4.58 -14.70
CA LEU A 18 3.07 3.56 -14.16
C LEU A 18 3.43 3.91 -12.71
N TYR A 19 3.32 2.94 -11.81
CA TYR A 19 3.79 3.05 -10.43
C TYR A 19 5.14 2.36 -10.27
N LEU A 20 6.12 3.05 -9.68
CA LEU A 20 7.43 2.50 -9.34
C LEU A 20 7.46 2.03 -7.89
N ALA A 21 7.39 0.72 -7.70
CA ALA A 21 7.46 0.04 -6.42
C ALA A 21 8.90 -0.40 -6.11
N GLY A 22 9.38 -0.18 -4.89
CA GLY A 22 10.74 -0.53 -4.51
C GLY A 22 11.21 0.20 -3.26
N LYS A 23 12.38 -0.19 -2.74
CA LYS A 23 12.99 0.48 -1.59
C LYS A 23 13.29 1.94 -1.89
N LEU A 24 13.21 2.77 -0.85
CA LEU A 24 13.44 4.22 -0.93
C LEU A 24 14.08 4.80 0.35
N PHE A 25 14.73 3.96 1.17
CA PHE A 25 15.26 4.36 2.47
C PHE A 25 16.74 4.78 2.46
N LYS A 26 17.52 4.31 1.47
CA LYS A 26 18.95 4.63 1.34
C LYS A 26 19.21 5.37 0.04
N ASP A 27 20.28 6.16 0.01
CA ASP A 27 20.72 6.89 -1.19
C ASP A 27 20.87 5.97 -2.40
N ALA A 28 21.37 4.73 -2.21
CA ALA A 28 21.49 3.76 -3.29
C ALA A 28 20.13 3.40 -3.88
N ASP A 29 19.13 3.13 -3.03
CA ASP A 29 17.77 2.78 -3.45
C ASP A 29 17.11 3.97 -4.16
N ILE A 30 17.25 5.17 -3.59
CA ILE A 30 16.73 6.41 -4.16
C ILE A 30 17.31 6.65 -5.57
N ASN A 31 18.63 6.56 -5.70
CA ASN A 31 19.30 6.73 -6.98
C ASN A 31 18.86 5.67 -8.00
N GLN A 32 18.63 4.43 -7.56
CA GLN A 32 18.15 3.35 -8.41
C GLN A 32 16.74 3.65 -8.95
N ARG A 33 15.81 4.09 -8.11
CA ARG A 33 14.44 4.47 -8.53
C ARG A 33 14.44 5.66 -9.50
N LEU A 34 15.26 6.69 -9.25
CA LEU A 34 15.41 7.83 -10.15
C LEU A 34 16.02 7.41 -11.51
N TYR A 35 16.97 6.47 -11.49
CA TYR A 35 17.54 5.90 -12.70
C TYR A 35 16.50 5.11 -13.51
N GLU A 36 15.68 4.29 -12.86
CA GLU A 36 14.60 3.53 -13.49
C GLU A 36 13.56 4.45 -14.13
N GLU A 37 13.12 5.49 -13.42
CA GLU A 37 12.21 6.52 -13.96
C GLU A 37 12.78 7.16 -15.23
N LYS A 38 14.06 7.56 -15.19
CA LYS A 38 14.76 8.12 -16.35
C LYS A 38 14.80 7.11 -17.51
N LEU A 39 15.16 5.86 -17.24
CA LEU A 39 15.27 4.83 -18.26
C LEU A 39 13.91 4.53 -18.92
N ILE A 40 12.83 4.48 -18.14
CA ILE A 40 11.47 4.28 -18.67
C ILE A 40 11.10 5.45 -19.58
N ASN A 41 11.30 6.69 -19.13
CA ASN A 41 11.04 7.88 -19.94
C ASN A 41 11.81 7.84 -21.26
N GLU A 42 13.11 7.54 -21.23
CA GLU A 42 13.94 7.43 -22.44
C GLU A 42 13.42 6.34 -23.39
N LYS A 43 13.06 5.15 -22.88
CA LYS A 43 12.57 4.03 -23.69
C LYS A 43 11.18 4.29 -24.27
N CYS A 44 10.29 4.89 -23.49
CA CYS A 44 8.95 5.29 -23.96
C CYS A 44 9.05 6.35 -25.06
N ASN A 45 9.88 7.37 -24.87
CA ASN A 45 10.13 8.41 -25.88
C ASN A 45 10.71 7.83 -27.18
N GLN A 46 11.70 6.92 -27.08
CA GLN A 46 12.26 6.22 -28.24
C GLN A 46 11.20 5.40 -28.99
N ALA A 47 10.22 4.86 -28.28
CA ALA A 47 9.11 4.09 -28.85
C ALA A 47 7.93 4.97 -29.33
N GLY A 48 8.01 6.29 -29.20
CA GLY A 48 6.91 7.21 -29.52
C GLY A 48 5.68 7.01 -28.62
N LYS A 49 5.89 6.63 -27.35
CA LYS A 49 4.83 6.39 -26.37
C LYS A 49 4.93 7.38 -25.23
N GLU A 50 3.77 7.85 -24.77
CA GLU A 50 3.65 8.70 -23.59
C GLU A 50 3.15 7.87 -22.40
N ILE A 51 3.72 8.09 -21.22
CA ILE A 51 3.32 7.45 -19.97
C ILE A 51 3.58 8.41 -18.81
N ASN A 52 2.63 8.49 -17.88
CA ASN A 52 2.84 9.17 -16.61
C ASN A 52 3.50 8.20 -15.65
N ILE A 53 4.50 8.65 -14.89
CA ILE A 53 5.19 7.82 -13.90
C ILE A 53 4.92 8.42 -12.53
N TYR A 54 4.42 7.61 -11.61
CA TYR A 54 4.40 7.90 -10.19
C TYR A 54 5.57 7.18 -9.53
N ASN A 55 6.49 7.97 -8.99
CA ASN A 55 7.61 7.50 -8.19
C ASN A 55 7.40 7.97 -6.75
N PRO A 56 7.22 7.06 -5.77
CA PRO A 56 6.96 7.42 -4.38
C PRO A 56 8.00 8.36 -3.77
N ILE A 57 9.25 8.31 -4.25
CA ILE A 57 10.33 9.21 -3.81
C ILE A 57 10.01 10.68 -4.06
N ASN A 58 9.25 11.00 -5.11
CA ASN A 58 8.92 12.39 -5.45
C ASN A 58 7.76 12.95 -4.58
N ASN A 59 7.25 12.17 -3.62
CA ASN A 59 6.13 12.55 -2.76
C ASN A 59 6.61 13.05 -1.38
N ASP A 60 7.42 14.11 -1.40
CA ASP A 60 8.02 14.71 -0.21
C ASP A 60 6.98 15.26 0.79
N GLU A 61 5.83 15.72 0.31
CA GLU A 61 4.79 16.37 1.15
C GLU A 61 4.13 15.39 2.14
N ILE A 62 4.00 14.12 1.77
CA ILE A 62 3.44 13.09 2.66
C ILE A 62 4.53 12.51 3.56
N THR A 63 5.77 12.41 3.09
CA THR A 63 6.83 11.68 3.79
C THR A 63 7.48 12.49 4.91
N PHE A 64 7.52 13.83 4.81
CA PHE A 64 8.28 14.70 5.73
C PHE A 64 7.44 15.69 6.56
N ASP A 65 6.10 15.67 6.47
CA ASP A 65 5.24 16.46 7.36
C ASP A 65 5.26 15.86 8.78
N SER A 66 5.52 16.70 9.78
CA SER A 66 5.43 16.38 11.21
C SER A 66 4.06 15.83 11.66
N ASN A 67 2.99 16.07 10.89
CA ASN A 67 1.65 15.53 11.13
C ASN A 67 1.31 14.30 10.27
N THR A 68 2.29 13.72 9.58
CA THR A 68 2.12 12.48 8.84
C THR A 68 2.02 11.30 9.80
N ASN A 69 1.00 10.47 9.60
CA ASN A 69 0.84 9.19 10.28
C ASN A 69 0.72 8.06 9.24
N ALA A 70 0.78 6.82 9.71
CA ALA A 70 0.73 5.63 8.87
C ALA A 70 -0.48 5.61 7.91
N ASN A 71 -1.65 6.10 8.35
CA ASN A 71 -2.85 6.18 7.50
C ASN A 71 -2.71 7.17 6.34
N LYS A 72 -2.07 8.32 6.56
CA LYS A 72 -1.80 9.30 5.48
C LYS A 72 -0.81 8.74 4.46
N ILE A 73 0.27 8.10 4.93
CA ILE A 73 1.26 7.43 4.06
C ILE A 73 0.57 6.37 3.21
N PHE A 74 -0.17 5.47 3.88
CA PHE A 74 -0.89 4.40 3.22
C PHE A 74 -1.86 4.92 2.17
N MET A 75 -2.66 5.94 2.49
CA MET A 75 -3.63 6.49 1.54
C MET A 75 -3.00 7.23 0.37
N GLY A 76 -1.89 7.94 0.60
CA GLY A 76 -1.14 8.60 -0.47
C GLY A 76 -0.71 7.60 -1.53
N ASP A 77 -0.04 6.53 -1.09
CA ASP A 77 0.52 5.52 -1.99
C ASP A 77 -0.55 4.58 -2.55
N LEU A 78 -1.55 4.17 -1.76
CA LEU A 78 -2.66 3.33 -2.22
C LEU A 78 -3.42 4.00 -3.37
N ASN A 79 -3.69 5.31 -3.28
CA ASN A 79 -4.42 6.02 -4.33
C ASN A 79 -3.67 6.00 -5.66
N SER A 80 -2.37 6.26 -5.64
CA SER A 80 -1.53 6.23 -6.83
C SER A 80 -1.37 4.81 -7.38
N LEU A 81 -1.20 3.82 -6.50
CA LEU A 81 -1.10 2.41 -6.86
C LEU A 81 -2.40 1.91 -7.52
N ALA A 82 -3.56 2.19 -6.91
CA ALA A 82 -4.87 1.76 -7.41
C ALA A 82 -5.28 2.45 -8.72
N LYS A 83 -4.81 3.69 -8.97
CA LYS A 83 -5.03 4.41 -10.23
C LYS A 83 -4.04 3.99 -11.33
N SER A 84 -2.96 3.30 -10.99
CA SER A 84 -1.93 2.90 -11.96
C SER A 84 -2.41 1.80 -12.90
N ASN A 85 -1.90 1.82 -14.13
CA ASN A 85 -2.16 0.78 -15.15
C ASN A 85 -1.06 -0.27 -15.20
N VAL A 86 0.14 0.10 -14.76
CA VAL A 86 1.34 -0.74 -14.77
C VAL A 86 2.08 -0.52 -13.45
N VAL A 87 2.56 -1.59 -12.85
CA VAL A 87 3.46 -1.53 -11.70
C VAL A 87 4.78 -2.14 -12.11
N LEU A 88 5.87 -1.39 -11.95
CA LEU A 88 7.23 -1.94 -12.00
C LEU A 88 7.72 -2.06 -10.56
N ALA A 89 8.10 -3.27 -10.16
CA ALA A 89 8.55 -3.55 -8.80
C ALA A 89 9.96 -4.13 -8.80
N GLU A 90 10.80 -3.62 -7.91
CA GLU A 90 12.09 -4.20 -7.57
C GLU A 90 11.96 -5.12 -6.34
N LEU A 91 12.47 -6.35 -6.45
CA LEU A 91 12.23 -7.42 -5.48
C LEU A 91 13.48 -7.82 -4.68
N ASP A 92 14.64 -7.23 -4.95
CA ASP A 92 15.88 -7.66 -4.31
C ASP A 92 15.93 -7.23 -2.83
N ASP A 93 16.63 -8.04 -2.03
CA ASP A 93 16.86 -7.85 -0.60
C ASP A 93 15.58 -7.77 0.27
N GLU A 94 14.41 -8.18 -0.22
CA GLU A 94 13.08 -8.15 0.45
C GLU A 94 12.68 -6.76 1.01
N ASP A 95 11.64 -6.13 0.45
CA ASP A 95 11.01 -4.94 1.04
C ASP A 95 9.56 -5.20 1.43
N SER A 96 9.26 -5.08 2.72
CA SER A 96 7.90 -5.31 3.22
C SER A 96 6.85 -4.37 2.61
N GLY A 97 7.22 -3.14 2.24
CA GLY A 97 6.34 -2.19 1.56
C GLY A 97 6.01 -2.67 0.15
N THR A 98 7.04 -2.93 -0.66
CA THR A 98 6.87 -3.44 -2.03
C THR A 98 6.06 -4.74 -2.07
N MET A 99 6.33 -5.67 -1.14
CA MET A 99 5.57 -6.93 -1.08
C MET A 99 4.10 -6.69 -0.74
N TYR A 100 3.82 -5.73 0.13
CA TYR A 100 2.44 -5.33 0.47
C TYR A 100 1.74 -4.67 -0.72
N GLU A 101 2.41 -3.79 -1.46
CA GLU A 101 1.91 -3.18 -2.71
C GLU A 101 1.54 -4.26 -3.75
N LEU A 102 2.42 -5.24 -3.98
CA LEU A 102 2.15 -6.33 -4.92
C LEU A 102 0.99 -7.22 -4.47
N GLY A 103 0.83 -7.42 -3.16
CA GLY A 103 -0.34 -8.08 -2.59
C GLY A 103 -1.65 -7.34 -2.90
N ILE A 104 -1.65 -6.01 -2.74
CA ILE A 104 -2.80 -5.15 -3.08
C ILE A 104 -3.11 -5.23 -4.58
N VAL A 105 -2.10 -5.08 -5.44
CA VAL A 105 -2.25 -5.15 -6.90
C VAL A 105 -2.84 -6.49 -7.33
N THR A 106 -2.36 -7.59 -6.75
CA THR A 106 -2.89 -8.94 -7.02
C THR A 106 -4.34 -9.06 -6.57
N GLY A 107 -4.68 -8.51 -5.40
CA GLY A 107 -6.06 -8.47 -4.91
C GLY A 107 -6.99 -7.68 -5.83
N ILE A 108 -6.56 -6.52 -6.32
CA ILE A 108 -7.31 -5.70 -7.29
C ILE A 108 -7.53 -6.48 -8.59
N ASN A 109 -6.49 -7.08 -9.14
CA ASN A 109 -6.56 -7.86 -10.39
C ASN A 109 -7.49 -9.06 -10.26
N LEU A 110 -7.47 -9.77 -9.12
CA LEU A 110 -8.39 -10.87 -8.86
C LEU A 110 -9.85 -10.43 -8.96
N ILE A 111 -10.21 -9.31 -8.32
CA ILE A 111 -11.59 -8.78 -8.38
C ILE A 111 -11.93 -8.35 -9.81
N TYR A 112 -11.00 -7.72 -10.51
CA TYR A 112 -11.19 -7.28 -11.89
C TYR A 112 -11.42 -8.45 -12.86
N ASP A 113 -10.65 -9.53 -12.71
CA ASP A 113 -10.78 -10.74 -13.52
C ASP A 113 -12.10 -11.46 -13.26
N LEU A 114 -12.55 -11.55 -11.99
CA LEU A 114 -13.87 -12.08 -11.67
C LEU A 114 -15.00 -11.28 -12.32
N LEU A 115 -14.90 -9.94 -12.29
CA LEU A 115 -15.88 -9.08 -12.96
C LEU A 115 -15.87 -9.28 -14.48
N LYS A 116 -14.70 -9.46 -15.09
CA LYS A 116 -14.57 -9.78 -16.53
C LYS A 116 -15.18 -11.13 -16.91
N GLU A 117 -15.06 -12.13 -16.05
CA GLU A 117 -15.69 -13.45 -16.22
C GLU A 117 -17.22 -13.41 -16.01
N GLY A 118 -17.78 -12.24 -15.68
CA GLY A 118 -19.22 -12.03 -15.56
C GLY A 118 -19.79 -12.28 -14.18
N TYR A 119 -18.95 -12.45 -13.15
CA TYR A 119 -19.43 -12.50 -11.77
C TYR A 119 -19.99 -11.15 -11.35
N THR A 120 -21.15 -11.15 -10.70
CA THR A 120 -21.70 -9.93 -10.08
C THR A 120 -21.00 -9.63 -8.77
N MET A 121 -21.05 -8.37 -8.33
CA MET A 121 -20.48 -7.98 -7.04
C MET A 121 -21.07 -8.80 -5.88
N ASP A 122 -22.37 -9.09 -5.90
CA ASP A 122 -23.03 -9.93 -4.89
C ASP A 122 -22.47 -11.36 -4.85
N GLN A 123 -22.19 -11.95 -6.02
CA GLN A 123 -21.57 -13.28 -6.11
C GLN A 123 -20.15 -13.26 -5.56
N ILE A 124 -19.36 -12.23 -5.91
CA ILE A 124 -18.00 -12.05 -5.40
C ILE A 124 -18.01 -11.90 -3.88
N MET A 125 -18.85 -11.03 -3.32
CA MET A 125 -18.95 -10.82 -1.87
C MET A 125 -19.40 -12.07 -1.11
N LYS A 126 -20.24 -12.91 -1.74
CA LYS A 126 -20.65 -14.20 -1.16
C LYS A 126 -19.54 -15.25 -1.20
N ALA A 127 -18.73 -15.25 -2.26
CA ALA A 127 -17.63 -16.20 -2.44
C ALA A 127 -16.37 -15.81 -1.67
N ILE A 128 -16.09 -14.51 -1.57
CA ILE A 128 -14.90 -13.93 -0.97
C ILE A 128 -15.33 -13.09 0.24
N PRO A 129 -15.34 -13.68 1.45
CA PRO A 129 -15.72 -12.93 2.64
C PRO A 129 -14.71 -11.83 2.91
N LYS A 130 -15.18 -10.71 3.48
CA LYS A 130 -14.28 -9.70 4.06
C LYS A 130 -13.45 -10.36 5.17
N LYS A 131 -12.18 -9.99 5.28
CA LYS A 131 -11.28 -10.50 6.32
C LYS A 131 -11.05 -9.44 7.37
N ASP A 132 -11.10 -9.83 8.63
CA ASP A 132 -10.57 -9.05 9.72
C ASP A 132 -9.09 -9.40 9.92
N ILE A 133 -8.26 -8.40 10.22
CA ILE A 133 -6.82 -8.54 10.40
C ILE A 133 -6.49 -8.31 11.87
N TYR A 134 -5.98 -9.33 12.54
CA TYR A 134 -5.43 -9.24 13.88
C TYR A 134 -3.93 -9.52 13.79
N ALA A 135 -3.14 -8.46 13.67
CA ALA A 135 -1.68 -8.56 13.68
C ALA A 135 -1.18 -8.39 15.12
N HIS A 136 -0.02 -8.96 15.43
CA HIS A 136 0.65 -8.70 16.71
C HIS A 136 2.12 -8.36 16.51
N MET A 137 2.65 -7.47 17.33
CA MET A 137 4.08 -7.16 17.35
C MET A 137 4.57 -6.92 18.78
N SER A 138 5.40 -7.85 19.25
CA SER A 138 5.85 -7.93 20.64
C SER A 138 7.20 -7.24 20.89
N ASP A 139 7.61 -6.30 20.04
CA ASP A 139 8.89 -5.62 20.22
C ASP A 139 8.87 -4.75 21.49
N ILE A 140 9.63 -5.19 22.50
CA ILE A 140 9.74 -4.56 23.82
C ILE A 140 10.24 -3.11 23.77
N ARG A 141 10.83 -2.67 22.65
CA ARG A 141 11.26 -1.28 22.46
C ARG A 141 10.07 -0.33 22.34
N GLN A 142 8.92 -0.80 21.87
CA GLN A 142 7.69 -0.01 21.75
C GLN A 142 7.20 0.47 23.14
N ASP A 143 7.40 -0.32 24.19
CA ASP A 143 7.03 0.04 25.57
C ASP A 143 7.79 1.23 26.13
N ARG A 144 8.98 1.51 25.58
CA ARG A 144 9.83 2.61 26.05
C ARG A 144 9.53 3.93 25.35
N LEU A 145 8.85 3.90 24.21
CA LEU A 145 8.59 5.09 23.39
C LEU A 145 7.38 5.91 23.88
N GLY A 146 6.49 5.31 24.67
CA GLY A 146 5.47 6.03 25.44
C GLY A 146 4.38 6.76 24.64
N SER A 147 4.46 6.79 23.31
CA SER A 147 3.44 7.36 22.42
C SER A 147 2.73 6.26 21.62
N LYS A 148 1.41 6.41 21.44
CA LYS A 148 0.62 5.54 20.56
C LYS A 148 0.96 5.70 19.08
N ASP A 149 1.61 6.80 18.72
CA ASP A 149 2.00 7.15 17.36
C ASP A 149 3.49 6.84 17.08
N ALA A 150 4.16 6.10 17.96
CA ALA A 150 5.53 5.69 17.73
C ALA A 150 5.60 4.76 16.50
N PRO A 151 6.54 4.98 15.56
CA PRO A 151 6.67 4.09 14.42
C PRO A 151 6.99 2.68 14.90
N TRP A 152 6.21 1.72 14.41
CA TRP A 152 6.29 0.29 14.75
C TRP A 152 7.62 -0.40 14.37
N GLY A 153 8.66 0.33 13.96
CA GLY A 153 9.95 -0.25 13.54
C GLY A 153 9.86 -1.10 12.26
N ILE A 154 8.69 -1.11 11.63
CA ILE A 154 8.37 -1.71 10.32
C ILE A 154 7.85 -0.60 9.40
N ASN A 155 7.72 -0.91 8.11
CA ASN A 155 7.26 0.05 7.11
C ASN A 155 5.87 0.62 7.48
N GLN A 156 5.76 1.94 7.55
CA GLN A 156 4.51 2.63 7.96
C GLN A 156 3.39 2.51 6.92
N PHE A 157 3.71 2.25 5.65
CA PHE A 157 2.73 1.88 4.64
C PHE A 157 2.01 0.58 5.01
N VAL A 158 2.74 -0.42 5.51
CA VAL A 158 2.18 -1.71 5.96
C VAL A 158 1.31 -1.52 7.20
N VAL A 159 1.78 -0.74 8.17
CA VAL A 159 1.00 -0.38 9.37
C VAL A 159 -0.31 0.27 8.98
N GLY A 160 -0.24 1.32 8.15
CA GLY A 160 -1.42 2.05 7.71
C GLY A 160 -2.37 1.17 6.91
N GLY A 161 -1.85 0.22 6.13
CA GLY A 161 -2.66 -0.76 5.41
C GLY A 161 -3.39 -1.75 6.31
N ILE A 162 -2.77 -2.19 7.40
CA ILE A 162 -3.41 -3.04 8.40
C ILE A 162 -4.49 -2.26 9.14
N GLU A 163 -4.19 -1.05 9.62
CA GLU A 163 -5.09 -0.25 10.45
C GLU A 163 -6.07 0.62 9.64
N PHE A 164 -6.04 0.53 8.31
CA PHE A 164 -6.76 1.41 7.39
C PHE A 164 -8.26 1.49 7.64
N ASN A 165 -8.86 0.35 7.98
CA ASN A 165 -10.30 0.20 8.19
C ASN A 165 -10.58 -0.36 9.58
N GLU A 166 -11.84 -0.27 10.03
CA GLU A 166 -12.32 -0.81 11.31
C GLU A 166 -12.13 -2.33 11.51
N HIS A 167 -11.63 -3.02 10.48
CA HIS A 167 -11.44 -4.47 10.41
C HIS A 167 -10.02 -4.92 10.73
N GLY A 168 -9.08 -3.99 10.91
CA GLY A 168 -7.69 -4.33 11.20
C GLY A 168 -7.18 -3.67 12.47
N LYS A 169 -6.35 -4.41 13.22
CA LYS A 169 -5.67 -3.91 14.42
C LYS A 169 -4.31 -4.57 14.60
N ILE A 170 -3.35 -3.79 15.08
CA ILE A 170 -2.04 -4.29 15.53
C ILE A 170 -2.06 -4.32 17.06
N LEU A 171 -1.85 -5.50 17.63
CA LEU A 171 -1.84 -5.77 19.06
C LEU A 171 -0.42 -6.03 19.53
N LYS A 172 -0.19 -5.96 20.83
CA LYS A 172 1.17 -6.08 21.36
C LYS A 172 1.57 -7.55 21.54
N HIS A 173 0.63 -8.37 21.97
CA HIS A 173 0.86 -9.77 22.31
C HIS A 173 -0.06 -10.68 21.50
N VAL A 174 0.41 -11.91 21.25
CA VAL A 174 -0.35 -12.89 20.48
C VAL A 174 -1.61 -13.32 21.24
N GLU A 175 -1.54 -13.36 22.56
CA GLU A 175 -2.66 -13.65 23.46
C GLU A 175 -3.76 -12.60 23.31
N GLU A 176 -3.41 -11.31 23.25
CA GLU A 176 -4.37 -10.23 23.00
C GLU A 176 -5.04 -10.39 21.63
N ALA A 177 -4.26 -10.77 20.60
CA ALA A 177 -4.80 -11.02 19.27
C ALA A 177 -5.77 -12.20 19.25
N ILE A 178 -5.44 -13.29 19.94
CA ILE A 178 -6.32 -14.46 20.06
C ILE A 178 -7.58 -14.10 20.83
N ASP A 179 -7.47 -13.38 21.94
CA ASP A 179 -8.63 -12.94 22.72
C ASP A 179 -9.56 -12.04 21.89
N GLU A 180 -9.00 -11.13 21.09
CA GLU A 180 -9.78 -10.29 20.19
C GLU A 180 -10.44 -11.10 19.05
N ILE A 181 -9.75 -12.10 18.49
CA ILE A 181 -10.36 -13.01 17.50
C ILE A 181 -11.55 -13.73 18.13
N VAL A 182 -11.37 -14.35 19.31
CA VAL A 182 -12.41 -15.13 19.99
C VAL A 182 -13.64 -14.29 20.35
N LYS A 183 -13.46 -13.00 20.67
CA LYS A 183 -14.59 -12.08 20.94
C LYS A 183 -15.43 -11.74 19.72
N ASN A 184 -14.88 -11.86 18.51
CA ASN A 184 -15.51 -11.37 17.27
C ASN A 184 -15.93 -12.50 16.30
N ILE A 185 -15.75 -13.77 16.68
CA ILE A 185 -16.29 -14.96 15.98
C ILE A 185 -17.54 -15.49 16.66
#